data_AF-A0A7C8DMH8-F1
#
_entry.id   AF-A0A7C8DMH8-F1
#
_cell.length_a   1.000
_cell.length_b   1.000
_cell.length_c   1.000
_cell.angle_alpha   90.00
_cell.angle_beta   90.00
_cell.angle_gamma   90.00
#
_symmetry.space_group_name_H-M   'P 1'
#
loop_
_entity.id
_entity.type
_entity.pdbx_description
1 polymer ?
#
loop_
_entity_poly.entity_id
_entity_poly.type
_entity_poly.pdbx_seq_one_letter_code
_entity_poly.pdbx_strand_id
1 'polypeptide(L)'
;MAKTIAIVFVIILLLGTVFVQVTSRGWLGSQEEAGSVTEIARPEAVVAEIEADQAALRELVGASEAKQVLFGDFHVHTTFSFDAFMMNLPMAGGAGAYPPSDACDFARYCSALDFWSINDHAEGLTPELWEETVESVRQCNAVAGDPSNPDLVTYLGWEWSHIGNTPRNHYGHKNVVLLGTDDDEIPARPIASRSTATRDVIGPSTLQRLGLATLNGQRGLDFNRMISEMLSVPTCPDNIPVRDLPTDCRESVETPETLFAKLDEWNVPAMVIPHGTAWGMYTPAGSDWRKQLAGHNPKWQSLVEIYSGHGNSEQLPDWREVIVGRKGALSCPEPTDDYLPSCWRAGQLLNESCLDAGVDEDECGRRAVDARQNYVNAYQAGWKTLPGFVATDWLDAGQMRDAFQPAFNFRPRSSVQYMLAIRDFSDALNPKRFKFGFLGSSDIHSARPGTGYKEVARGEMTDGRGASEGAELRGNFMFGSSDDEDERVSESVPFVSSGQSPLQLFEIERASAYFVTGGLVAVHS
;
A
#
# COMPACT_ATOMS: atom_id res chain seq x y z
N MET A 1 -16.28 52.68 -23.00
CA MET A 1 -16.48 51.28 -23.42
C MET A 1 -15.23 50.42 -23.17
N ALA A 2 -14.08 50.71 -23.79
CA ALA A 2 -12.84 49.92 -23.59
C ALA A 2 -12.36 49.81 -22.14
N LYS A 3 -12.37 50.90 -21.35
CA LYS A 3 -12.00 50.87 -19.92
C LYS A 3 -12.93 49.99 -19.08
N THR A 4 -14.24 50.07 -19.32
CA THR A 4 -15.24 49.24 -18.62
C THR A 4 -15.06 47.76 -18.97
N ILE A 5 -14.82 47.44 -20.24
CA ILE A 5 -14.53 46.07 -20.68
C ILE A 5 -13.24 45.54 -20.02
N ALA A 6 -12.19 46.35 -19.96
CA ALA A 6 -10.94 45.97 -19.32
C ALA A 6 -11.11 45.71 -17.81
N ILE A 7 -11.87 46.55 -17.10
CA ILE A 7 -12.17 46.35 -15.67
C ILE A 7 -12.96 45.06 -15.46
N VAL A 8 -14.01 44.82 -16.25
CA VAL A 8 -14.81 43.59 -16.17
C VAL A 8 -13.93 42.36 -16.43
N PHE A 9 -13.07 42.41 -17.44
CA PHE A 9 -12.14 41.32 -17.74
C PHE A 9 -11.17 41.04 -16.58
N VAL A 10 -10.59 42.08 -15.97
CA VAL A 10 -9.72 41.93 -14.80
C VAL A 10 -10.46 41.33 -13.61
N ILE A 11 -11.71 41.76 -13.34
CA ILE A 11 -12.53 41.19 -12.27
C ILE A 11 -12.81 39.71 -12.52
N ILE A 12 -13.17 39.33 -13.75
CA ILE A 12 -13.41 37.92 -14.11
C ILE A 12 -12.14 37.08 -13.92
N LEU A 13 -10.97 37.58 -14.34
CA LEU A 13 -9.70 36.90 -14.13
C LEU A 13 -9.34 36.73 -12.64
N LEU A 14 -9.57 37.76 -11.84
CA LEU A 14 -9.35 37.70 -10.39
C LEU A 14 -10.29 36.68 -9.73
N LEU A 15 -11.58 36.73 -10.05
CA LEU A 15 -12.55 35.77 -9.54
C LEU A 15 -12.22 34.34 -9.97
N GLY A 16 -11.81 34.14 -11.22
CA GLY A 16 -11.36 32.84 -11.73
C GLY A 16 -10.12 32.34 -10.99
N THR A 17 -9.15 33.21 -10.74
CA THR A 17 -7.93 32.85 -9.99
C THR A 17 -8.26 32.49 -8.54
N VAL A 18 -9.12 33.26 -7.88
CA VAL A 18 -9.57 32.97 -6.51
C VAL A 18 -10.31 31.65 -6.47
N PHE A 19 -11.25 31.41 -7.39
CA PHE A 19 -11.99 30.15 -7.48
C PHE A 19 -11.04 28.95 -7.65
N VAL A 20 -10.05 29.06 -8.53
CA VAL A 20 -9.03 28.02 -8.73
C VAL A 20 -8.24 27.76 -7.44
N GLN A 21 -7.77 28.81 -6.76
CA GLN A 21 -7.00 28.65 -5.52
C GLN A 21 -7.84 28.05 -4.40
N VAL A 22 -9.06 28.53 -4.19
CA VAL A 22 -9.99 28.06 -3.15
C VAL A 22 -10.35 26.58 -3.37
N THR A 23 -10.63 26.20 -4.61
CA THR A 23 -10.99 24.82 -4.98
C THR A 23 -9.78 23.88 -4.87
N SER A 24 -8.65 24.25 -5.47
CA SER A 24 -7.44 23.39 -5.51
C SER A 24 -6.75 23.25 -4.15
N ARG A 25 -6.87 24.24 -3.25
CA ARG A 25 -6.38 24.15 -1.86
C ARG A 25 -7.37 23.47 -0.91
N GLY A 26 -8.48 22.93 -1.41
CA GLY A 26 -9.45 22.20 -0.60
C GLY A 26 -10.20 23.06 0.42
N TRP A 27 -10.28 24.39 0.26
CA TRP A 27 -10.98 25.26 1.21
C TRP A 27 -12.50 25.04 1.21
N LEU A 28 -13.02 24.35 0.20
CA LEU A 28 -14.43 23.94 0.07
C LEU A 28 -14.66 22.47 0.47
N GLY A 29 -13.60 21.75 0.85
CA GLY A 29 -13.69 20.38 1.34
C GLY A 29 -13.89 20.34 2.85
N SER A 30 -14.47 19.24 3.34
CA SER A 30 -14.46 18.85 4.75
C SER A 30 -13.27 17.93 5.03
N GLN A 31 -12.84 17.91 6.29
CA GLN A 31 -11.87 16.95 6.80
C GLN A 31 -12.54 15.58 6.94
N GLU A 32 -11.76 14.49 6.83
CA GLU A 32 -12.24 13.16 7.23
C GLU A 32 -12.38 13.12 8.75
N GLU A 33 -13.45 12.51 9.23
CA GLU A 33 -13.71 12.35 10.66
C GLU A 33 -13.66 10.88 11.02
N ALA A 34 -13.29 10.55 12.26
CA ALA A 34 -13.21 9.17 12.75
C ALA A 34 -14.55 8.40 12.75
N GLY A 35 -15.67 9.10 12.57
CA GLY A 35 -17.02 8.56 12.69
C GLY A 35 -17.41 8.27 14.15
N SER A 36 -18.47 7.48 14.33
CA SER A 36 -18.94 7.05 15.66
C SER A 36 -18.96 5.54 15.75
N VAL A 37 -18.22 4.98 16.70
CA VAL A 37 -18.27 3.55 17.01
C VAL A 37 -19.67 3.18 17.50
N THR A 38 -20.20 2.05 17.05
CA THR A 38 -21.44 1.53 17.62
C THR A 38 -21.22 1.06 19.05
N GLU A 39 -21.88 1.70 20.02
CA GLU A 39 -21.76 1.44 21.47
C GLU A 39 -22.49 0.16 21.93
N ILE A 40 -22.34 -0.93 21.18
CA ILE A 40 -22.97 -2.22 21.47
C ILE A 40 -21.90 -3.30 21.48
N ALA A 41 -21.70 -3.98 22.62
CA ALA A 41 -20.86 -5.16 22.64
C ALA A 41 -21.51 -6.30 21.84
N ARG A 42 -20.73 -7.30 21.42
CA ARG A 42 -21.28 -8.56 20.89
C ARG A 42 -22.27 -9.12 21.91
N PRO A 43 -23.49 -9.53 21.49
CA PRO A 43 -24.50 -9.99 22.43
C PRO A 43 -24.01 -11.15 23.31
N GLU A 44 -24.22 -11.08 24.63
CA GLU A 44 -23.77 -12.10 25.59
C GLU A 44 -24.21 -13.52 25.20
N ALA A 45 -25.40 -13.67 24.61
CA ALA A 45 -25.90 -14.96 24.14
C ALA A 45 -25.04 -15.56 23.00
N VAL A 46 -24.53 -14.72 22.09
CA VAL A 46 -23.66 -15.14 20.99
C VAL A 46 -22.27 -15.50 21.53
N VAL A 47 -21.75 -14.71 22.48
CA VAL A 47 -20.49 -15.02 23.17
C VAL A 47 -20.57 -16.37 23.88
N ALA A 48 -21.64 -16.59 24.65
CA ALA A 48 -21.88 -17.86 25.35
C ALA A 48 -22.04 -19.06 24.39
N GLU A 49 -22.65 -18.86 23.22
CA GLU A 49 -22.74 -19.89 22.18
C GLU A 49 -21.36 -20.26 21.63
N ILE A 50 -20.52 -19.26 21.31
CA ILE A 50 -19.13 -19.48 20.86
C ILE A 50 -18.32 -20.22 21.92
N GLU A 51 -18.41 -19.82 23.19
CA GLU A 51 -17.71 -20.48 24.29
C GLU A 51 -18.14 -21.94 24.47
N ALA A 52 -19.44 -22.21 24.34
CA ALA A 52 -19.99 -23.56 24.42
C ALA A 52 -19.52 -24.44 23.24
N ASP A 53 -19.53 -23.90 22.02
CA ASP A 53 -19.03 -24.59 20.82
C ASP A 53 -17.54 -24.90 20.93
N GLN A 54 -16.73 -23.93 21.38
CA GLN A 54 -15.32 -24.13 21.66
C GLN A 54 -15.11 -25.20 22.74
N ALA A 55 -15.92 -25.22 23.81
CA ALA A 55 -15.83 -26.24 24.85
C ALA A 55 -16.13 -27.64 24.32
N ALA A 56 -17.19 -27.79 23.51
CA ALA A 56 -17.55 -29.06 22.88
C ALA A 56 -16.47 -29.54 21.89
N LEU A 57 -15.91 -28.63 21.09
CA LEU A 57 -14.79 -28.92 20.18
C LEU A 57 -13.55 -29.35 20.96
N ARG A 58 -13.19 -28.66 22.06
CA ARG A 58 -12.06 -29.03 22.92
C ARG A 58 -12.19 -30.46 23.44
N GLU A 59 -13.38 -30.84 23.92
CA GLU A 59 -13.65 -32.22 24.37
C GLU A 59 -13.50 -33.22 23.22
N LEU A 60 -14.03 -32.89 22.03
CA LEU A 60 -13.95 -33.73 20.84
C LEU A 60 -12.51 -33.98 20.38
N VAL A 61 -11.65 -32.97 20.39
CA VAL A 61 -10.25 -33.08 19.94
C VAL A 61 -9.28 -33.46 21.06
N GLY A 62 -9.74 -33.59 22.31
CA GLY A 62 -8.90 -33.88 23.47
C GLY A 62 -7.89 -32.77 23.80
N ALA A 63 -8.24 -31.51 23.50
CA ALA A 63 -7.39 -30.35 23.81
C ALA A 63 -7.51 -29.95 25.29
N SER A 64 -6.45 -29.37 25.85
CA SER A 64 -6.49 -28.84 27.23
C SER A 64 -7.45 -27.66 27.35
N GLU A 65 -8.17 -27.53 28.47
CA GLU A 65 -9.12 -26.44 28.75
C GLU A 65 -8.52 -25.03 28.61
N ALA A 66 -7.21 -24.87 28.80
CA ALA A 66 -6.54 -23.57 28.87
C ALA A 66 -6.13 -22.95 27.51
N LYS A 67 -6.59 -23.49 26.37
CA LYS A 67 -6.18 -22.96 25.06
C LYS A 67 -7.39 -22.68 24.15
N GLN A 68 -7.40 -21.50 23.55
CA GLN A 68 -8.31 -21.15 22.45
C GLN A 68 -7.53 -20.64 21.24
N VAL A 69 -8.19 -20.61 20.09
CA VAL A 69 -7.65 -19.96 18.88
C VAL A 69 -8.41 -18.66 18.71
N LEU A 70 -7.66 -17.56 18.65
CA LEU A 70 -8.19 -16.23 18.37
C LEU A 70 -7.85 -15.84 16.94
N PHE A 71 -8.80 -15.23 16.25
CA PHE A 71 -8.68 -14.78 14.87
C PHE A 71 -8.57 -13.26 14.81
N GLY A 72 -7.72 -12.76 13.91
CA GLY A 72 -7.55 -11.32 13.78
C GLY A 72 -6.93 -10.85 12.47
N ASP A 73 -6.60 -9.58 12.43
CA ASP A 73 -6.08 -8.89 11.26
C ASP A 73 -5.16 -7.71 11.64
N PHE A 74 -3.89 -7.74 11.24
CA PHE A 74 -2.91 -6.70 11.60
C PHE A 74 -2.60 -5.71 10.47
N HIS A 75 -3.49 -5.58 9.48
CA HIS A 75 -3.25 -4.68 8.38
C HIS A 75 -4.53 -4.13 7.76
N VAL A 76 -5.00 -2.99 8.26
CA VAL A 76 -6.24 -2.35 7.78
C VAL A 76 -6.05 -0.86 7.61
N HIS A 77 -6.51 -0.34 6.46
CA HIS A 77 -6.52 1.08 6.13
C HIS A 77 -7.93 1.66 6.13
N THR A 78 -8.02 2.93 6.49
CA THR A 78 -9.23 3.74 6.53
C THR A 78 -9.07 4.94 5.59
N THR A 79 -10.11 5.75 5.39
CA THR A 79 -9.98 6.98 4.59
C THR A 79 -9.08 8.06 5.22
N PHE A 80 -8.49 7.81 6.39
CA PHE A 80 -7.37 8.62 6.91
C PHE A 80 -6.08 8.38 6.12
N SER A 81 -5.95 7.25 5.43
CA SER A 81 -4.88 7.02 4.46
C SER A 81 -5.18 7.64 3.11
N PHE A 82 -4.15 8.26 2.54
CA PHE A 82 -4.26 8.96 1.25
C PHE A 82 -4.71 8.06 0.11
N ASP A 83 -4.14 6.86 0.01
CA ASP A 83 -4.42 5.92 -1.05
C ASP A 83 -5.76 5.22 -0.85
N ALA A 84 -6.14 4.88 0.37
CA ALA A 84 -7.48 4.39 0.69
C ALA A 84 -8.55 5.43 0.37
N PHE A 85 -8.35 6.70 0.72
CA PHE A 85 -9.25 7.77 0.27
C PHE A 85 -9.35 7.78 -1.25
N MET A 86 -8.21 7.82 -1.94
CA MET A 86 -8.14 7.86 -3.40
C MET A 86 -8.87 6.68 -4.04
N MET A 87 -8.65 5.45 -3.55
CA MET A 87 -9.31 4.24 -4.04
C MET A 87 -10.82 4.23 -3.79
N ASN A 88 -11.28 4.98 -2.78
CA ASN A 88 -12.70 5.11 -2.47
C ASN A 88 -13.37 6.36 -3.07
N LEU A 89 -12.68 7.09 -3.95
CA LEU A 89 -13.31 8.14 -4.75
C LEU A 89 -14.28 7.53 -5.79
N PRO A 90 -15.40 8.21 -6.11
CA PRO A 90 -16.34 7.76 -7.14
C PRO A 90 -15.68 7.45 -8.49
N MET A 91 -14.66 8.21 -8.88
CA MET A 91 -13.90 7.97 -10.12
C MET A 91 -13.15 6.64 -10.17
N ALA A 92 -12.78 6.09 -9.00
CA ALA A 92 -12.08 4.83 -8.86
C ALA A 92 -13.04 3.63 -8.67
N GLY A 93 -14.37 3.86 -8.79
CA GLY A 93 -15.37 2.85 -8.45
C GLY A 93 -15.53 2.63 -6.94
N GLY A 94 -15.05 3.59 -6.15
CA GLY A 94 -15.13 3.60 -4.70
C GLY A 94 -16.53 3.91 -4.16
N ALA A 95 -16.82 3.41 -2.96
CA ALA A 95 -18.14 3.55 -2.33
C ALA A 95 -18.28 4.79 -1.42
N GLY A 96 -17.19 5.51 -1.11
CA GLY A 96 -17.22 6.73 -0.31
C GLY A 96 -16.25 6.75 0.87
N ALA A 97 -16.68 7.34 1.99
CA ALA A 97 -15.87 7.40 3.20
C ALA A 97 -15.87 6.04 3.92
N TYR A 98 -14.74 5.68 4.52
CA TYR A 98 -14.54 4.48 5.32
C TYR A 98 -13.72 4.85 6.55
N PRO A 99 -14.34 5.50 7.54
CA PRO A 99 -13.64 6.01 8.72
C PRO A 99 -13.18 4.88 9.66
N PRO A 100 -12.28 5.17 10.61
CA PRO A 100 -11.89 4.27 11.70
C PRO A 100 -13.05 3.56 12.42
N SER A 101 -14.19 4.23 12.66
CA SER A 101 -15.36 3.60 13.26
C SER A 101 -15.92 2.44 12.45
N ASP A 102 -15.89 2.54 11.11
CA ASP A 102 -16.39 1.49 10.22
C ASP A 102 -15.52 0.24 10.33
N ALA A 103 -14.20 0.40 10.48
CA ALA A 103 -13.29 -0.73 10.70
C ALA A 103 -13.59 -1.44 12.03
N CYS A 104 -13.79 -0.69 13.11
CA CYS A 104 -14.18 -1.24 14.40
C CYS A 104 -15.48 -2.05 14.31
N ASP A 105 -16.52 -1.46 13.73
CA ASP A 105 -17.83 -2.11 13.62
C ASP A 105 -17.79 -3.31 12.67
N PHE A 106 -17.06 -3.22 11.56
CA PHE A 106 -16.90 -4.33 10.64
C PHE A 106 -16.15 -5.50 11.29
N ALA A 107 -15.05 -5.24 12.01
CA ALA A 107 -14.33 -6.25 12.78
C ALA A 107 -15.26 -6.96 13.79
N ARG A 108 -16.06 -6.18 14.52
CA ARG A 108 -16.94 -6.71 15.58
C ARG A 108 -18.11 -7.52 15.02
N TYR A 109 -18.82 -7.01 14.01
CA TYR A 109 -20.12 -7.53 13.60
C TYR A 109 -20.12 -8.28 12.27
N CYS A 110 -19.21 -7.96 11.35
CA CYS A 110 -19.21 -8.54 10.01
C CYS A 110 -18.23 -9.70 9.87
N SER A 111 -16.96 -9.49 10.24
CA SER A 111 -15.93 -10.54 10.24
C SER A 111 -15.82 -11.27 11.58
N ALA A 112 -16.40 -10.71 12.64
CA ALA A 112 -16.44 -11.29 13.99
C ALA A 112 -15.04 -11.68 14.51
N LEU A 113 -14.05 -10.81 14.28
CA LEU A 113 -12.69 -10.99 14.75
C LEU A 113 -12.60 -10.90 16.28
N ASP A 114 -11.54 -11.47 16.82
CA ASP A 114 -11.16 -11.35 18.24
C ASP A 114 -10.17 -10.20 18.44
N PHE A 115 -9.37 -9.86 17.42
CA PHE A 115 -8.49 -8.70 17.44
C PHE A 115 -8.18 -8.12 16.05
N TRP A 116 -7.82 -6.85 15.98
CA TRP A 116 -7.31 -6.24 14.74
C TRP A 116 -6.42 -5.02 15.02
N SER A 117 -5.67 -4.53 14.03
CA SER A 117 -4.90 -3.28 14.10
C SER A 117 -5.31 -2.32 12.99
N ILE A 118 -5.42 -1.03 13.35
CA ILE A 118 -5.47 0.06 12.38
C ILE A 118 -4.04 0.42 11.94
N ASN A 119 -3.82 0.60 10.65
CA ASN A 119 -2.49 0.76 10.08
C ASN A 119 -2.42 1.83 9.00
N ASP A 120 -3.15 2.94 9.16
CA ASP A 120 -3.07 4.04 8.21
C ASP A 120 -1.63 4.57 8.02
N HIS A 121 -1.33 5.06 6.82
CA HIS A 121 0.00 5.52 6.43
C HIS A 121 0.49 6.71 7.27
N ALA A 122 1.58 6.51 8.03
CA ALA A 122 2.17 7.57 8.86
C ALA A 122 2.64 8.79 8.06
N GLU A 123 2.93 8.62 6.77
CA GLU A 123 3.29 9.69 5.85
C GLU A 123 2.15 10.68 5.62
N GLY A 124 0.91 10.22 5.77
CA GLY A 124 -0.31 11.02 5.59
C GLY A 124 -0.95 11.50 6.89
N LEU A 125 -0.73 10.80 8.00
CA LEU A 125 -1.32 11.19 9.27
C LEU A 125 -0.85 12.59 9.72
N THR A 126 -1.81 13.48 9.93
CA THR A 126 -1.62 14.76 10.62
C THR A 126 -1.68 14.54 12.13
N PRO A 127 -1.21 15.50 12.96
CA PRO A 127 -1.38 15.41 14.41
C PRO A 127 -2.84 15.20 14.82
N GLU A 128 -3.77 15.89 14.16
CA GLU A 128 -5.20 15.79 14.42
C GLU A 128 -5.77 14.40 14.04
N LEU A 129 -5.44 13.88 12.86
CA LEU A 129 -5.85 12.53 12.45
C LEU A 129 -5.25 11.44 13.35
N TRP A 130 -4.02 11.65 13.85
CA TRP A 130 -3.42 10.73 14.83
C TRP A 130 -4.19 10.73 16.15
N GLU A 131 -4.52 11.91 16.69
CA GLU A 131 -5.35 12.03 17.89
C GLU A 131 -6.72 11.39 17.70
N GLU A 132 -7.37 11.62 16.56
CA GLU A 132 -8.64 10.97 16.20
C GLU A 132 -8.52 9.44 16.08
N THR A 133 -7.41 8.94 15.54
CA THR A 133 -7.14 7.50 15.46
C THR A 133 -7.01 6.89 16.85
N VAL A 134 -6.22 7.52 17.73
CA VAL A 134 -6.04 7.09 19.13
C VAL A 134 -7.39 7.03 19.86
N GLU A 135 -8.19 8.09 19.72
CA GLU A 135 -9.49 8.18 20.35
C GLU A 135 -10.48 7.13 19.80
N SER A 136 -10.52 6.93 18.48
CA SER A 136 -11.38 5.90 17.87
C SER A 136 -11.02 4.49 18.35
N VAL A 137 -9.73 4.17 18.46
CA VAL A 137 -9.25 2.88 19.01
C VAL A 137 -9.69 2.72 20.47
N ARG A 138 -9.54 3.77 21.29
CA ARG A 138 -9.99 3.76 22.70
C ARG A 138 -11.50 3.56 22.80
N GLN A 139 -12.28 4.25 21.98
CA GLN A 139 -13.74 4.07 21.91
C GLN A 139 -14.11 2.63 21.51
N CYS A 140 -13.43 2.07 20.51
CA CYS A 140 -13.67 0.69 20.09
C CYS A 140 -13.43 -0.32 21.22
N ASN A 141 -12.32 -0.15 21.96
CA ASN A 141 -11.98 -1.01 23.10
C ASN A 141 -12.91 -0.80 24.31
N ALA A 142 -13.40 0.43 24.55
CA ALA A 142 -14.31 0.73 25.66
C ALA A 142 -15.65 -0.02 25.55
N VAL A 143 -16.07 -0.39 24.34
CA VAL A 143 -17.29 -1.15 24.07
C VAL A 143 -17.11 -2.66 24.27
N ALA A 144 -15.87 -3.16 24.39
CA ALA A 144 -15.57 -4.59 24.28
C ALA A 144 -15.97 -5.47 25.48
N GLY A 145 -16.67 -4.92 26.47
CA GLY A 145 -17.19 -5.66 27.62
C GLY A 145 -16.17 -5.87 28.74
N ASP A 146 -16.03 -7.10 29.22
CA ASP A 146 -15.12 -7.44 30.34
C ASP A 146 -13.66 -7.24 29.91
N PRO A 147 -12.88 -6.34 30.55
CA PRO A 147 -11.48 -6.12 30.18
C PRO A 147 -10.57 -7.35 30.33
N SER A 148 -10.99 -8.36 31.11
CA SER A 148 -10.27 -9.63 31.25
C SER A 148 -10.58 -10.65 30.15
N ASN A 149 -11.68 -10.45 29.42
CA ASN A 149 -12.12 -11.27 28.30
C ASN A 149 -12.94 -10.43 27.30
N PRO A 150 -12.30 -9.46 26.62
CA PRO A 150 -13.01 -8.55 25.71
C PRO A 150 -13.52 -9.29 24.48
N ASP A 151 -14.62 -8.83 23.90
CA ASP A 151 -15.18 -9.39 22.66
C ASP A 151 -14.34 -9.09 21.40
N LEU A 152 -13.52 -8.04 21.47
CA LEU A 152 -12.66 -7.53 20.41
C LEU A 152 -11.53 -6.71 21.04
N VAL A 153 -10.29 -6.96 20.62
CA VAL A 153 -9.14 -6.11 20.93
C VAL A 153 -8.73 -5.30 19.70
N THR A 154 -8.81 -3.98 19.78
CA THR A 154 -8.33 -3.07 18.75
C THR A 154 -6.98 -2.52 19.12
N TYR A 155 -5.97 -2.84 18.31
CA TYR A 155 -4.61 -2.34 18.45
C TYR A 155 -4.43 -1.03 17.70
N LEU A 156 -3.75 -0.09 18.36
CA LEU A 156 -3.28 1.13 17.73
C LEU A 156 -2.01 0.84 16.93
N GLY A 157 -1.92 1.41 15.73
CA GLY A 157 -0.76 1.23 14.86
C GLY A 157 -0.73 2.23 13.72
N TRP A 158 0.26 2.05 12.85
CA TRP A 158 0.40 2.78 11.59
C TRP A 158 1.21 1.95 10.60
N GLU A 159 1.14 2.29 9.31
CA GLU A 159 2.06 1.76 8.31
C GLU A 159 3.23 2.73 8.06
N TRP A 160 4.44 2.19 8.04
CA TRP A 160 5.67 2.85 7.58
C TRP A 160 5.93 2.48 6.12
N SER A 161 5.64 3.39 5.18
CA SER A 161 5.47 3.06 3.76
C SER A 161 6.61 3.55 2.88
N HIS A 162 7.73 2.82 2.97
CA HIS A 162 8.96 3.19 2.28
C HIS A 162 9.06 2.66 0.84
N ILE A 163 8.90 3.56 -0.14
CA ILE A 163 9.13 3.28 -1.57
C ILE A 163 10.51 3.79 -2.00
N GLY A 164 11.24 3.03 -2.81
CA GLY A 164 12.54 3.46 -3.35
C GLY A 164 12.48 3.48 -4.87
N ASN A 165 13.19 4.41 -5.51
CA ASN A 165 13.28 4.46 -6.97
C ASN A 165 14.29 3.46 -7.56
N THR A 166 15.08 2.79 -6.73
CA THR A 166 16.00 1.73 -7.14
C THR A 166 16.03 0.60 -6.11
N PRO A 167 16.46 -0.61 -6.51
CA PRO A 167 16.71 -1.71 -5.58
C PRO A 167 17.63 -1.36 -4.41
N ARG A 168 18.52 -0.38 -4.56
CA ARG A 168 19.48 0.00 -3.52
C ARG A 168 18.80 0.75 -2.36
N ASN A 169 17.88 1.67 -2.66
CA ASN A 169 17.26 2.53 -1.65
C ASN A 169 15.82 2.14 -1.27
N HIS A 170 15.29 1.01 -1.71
CA HIS A 170 13.93 0.58 -1.36
C HIS A 170 13.85 -0.36 -0.12
N TYR A 171 13.23 0.04 0.98
CA TYR A 171 13.15 -0.81 2.19
C TYR A 171 11.82 -1.55 2.39
N GLY A 172 10.82 -1.29 1.54
CA GLY A 172 9.50 -1.91 1.65
C GLY A 172 8.70 -1.41 2.85
N HIS A 173 7.45 -1.81 2.90
CA HIS A 173 6.49 -1.32 3.89
C HIS A 173 6.51 -2.17 5.17
N LYS A 174 6.09 -1.58 6.29
CA LYS A 174 6.06 -2.22 7.62
C LYS A 174 4.93 -1.65 8.47
N ASN A 175 4.10 -2.51 9.03
CA ASN A 175 3.17 -2.11 10.08
C ASN A 175 3.88 -2.00 11.42
N VAL A 176 3.63 -0.92 12.14
CA VAL A 176 3.97 -0.79 13.56
C VAL A 176 2.68 -0.99 14.35
N VAL A 177 2.67 -1.96 15.26
CA VAL A 177 1.52 -2.27 16.12
C VAL A 177 1.94 -2.07 17.57
N LEU A 178 1.20 -1.27 18.31
CA LEU A 178 1.44 -0.93 19.72
C LEU A 178 0.61 -1.84 20.62
N LEU A 179 1.15 -2.21 21.78
CA LEU A 179 0.42 -3.02 22.76
C LEU A 179 -0.58 -2.19 23.57
N GLY A 180 -0.14 -1.02 24.04
CA GLY A 180 -0.91 -0.15 24.92
C GLY A 180 -1.60 0.97 24.14
N THR A 181 -2.60 1.57 24.78
CA THR A 181 -3.32 2.74 24.25
C THR A 181 -3.35 3.90 25.23
N ASP A 182 -2.72 3.78 26.40
CA ASP A 182 -2.62 4.86 27.39
C ASP A 182 -1.59 5.91 26.93
N ASP A 183 -1.75 7.16 27.38
CA ASP A 183 -0.93 8.29 26.92
C ASP A 183 0.59 8.09 27.14
N ASP A 184 1.00 7.34 28.17
CA ASP A 184 2.41 7.01 28.44
C ASP A 184 2.89 5.72 27.78
N GLU A 185 1.98 4.94 27.17
CA GLU A 185 2.25 3.69 26.46
C GLU A 185 2.27 3.85 24.93
N ILE A 186 2.01 5.06 24.41
CA ILE A 186 2.01 5.35 22.98
C ILE A 186 3.02 6.46 22.63
N PRO A 187 3.58 6.45 21.42
CA PRO A 187 4.29 7.60 20.87
C PRO A 187 3.35 8.81 20.74
N ALA A 188 3.87 10.01 21.01
CA ALA A 188 3.11 11.25 20.78
C ALA A 188 2.77 11.49 19.30
N ARG A 189 3.44 10.77 18.39
CA ARG A 189 3.20 10.82 16.94
C ARG A 189 3.74 9.56 16.26
N PRO A 190 3.15 9.13 15.14
CA PRO A 190 3.68 8.03 14.35
C PRO A 190 5.01 8.42 13.69
N ILE A 191 5.85 7.43 13.42
CA ILE A 191 7.12 7.63 12.72
C ILE A 191 6.92 7.24 11.25
N ALA A 192 6.92 8.22 10.37
CA ALA A 192 6.79 8.01 8.93
C ALA A 192 8.09 7.55 8.25
N SER A 193 8.00 7.03 7.04
CA SER A 193 9.17 6.83 6.19
C SER A 193 9.61 8.11 5.52
N ARG A 194 10.92 8.20 5.24
CA ARG A 194 11.53 9.30 4.50
C ARG A 194 12.29 8.72 3.31
N SER A 195 11.67 8.77 2.14
CA SER A 195 12.34 8.44 0.89
C SER A 195 12.17 9.57 -0.13
N THR A 196 13.06 9.66 -1.12
CA THR A 196 12.89 10.61 -2.22
C THR A 196 11.61 10.31 -3.00
N ALA A 197 11.28 9.05 -3.24
CA ALA A 197 10.08 8.66 -3.97
C ALA A 197 8.79 9.01 -3.20
N THR A 198 8.76 8.76 -1.89
CA THR A 198 7.64 9.08 -0.98
C THR A 198 7.47 10.61 -0.83
N ARG A 199 8.58 11.38 -0.86
CA ARG A 199 8.54 12.85 -0.95
C ARG A 199 8.08 13.36 -2.33
N ASP A 200 8.30 12.61 -3.41
CA ASP A 200 7.85 13.00 -4.76
C ASP A 200 6.38 12.58 -5.02
N VAL A 201 5.75 11.79 -4.14
CA VAL A 201 4.29 11.58 -4.09
C VAL A 201 3.54 12.88 -3.73
N ILE A 202 4.26 13.95 -3.37
CA ILE A 202 3.70 15.22 -2.90
C ILE A 202 2.83 15.89 -3.98
N GLY A 203 1.53 15.62 -3.84
CA GLY A 203 0.40 16.44 -4.20
C GLY A 203 0.07 16.46 -5.70
N PRO A 204 -1.18 16.13 -6.09
CA PRO A 204 -1.64 16.40 -7.44
C PRO A 204 -1.42 17.88 -7.80
N SER A 205 -1.01 18.14 -9.05
CA SER A 205 -0.87 19.49 -9.60
C SER A 205 -2.19 20.27 -9.47
N THR A 206 -2.14 21.60 -9.54
CA THR A 206 -3.36 22.43 -9.47
C THR A 206 -4.43 21.99 -10.47
N LEU A 207 -4.04 21.61 -11.69
CA LEU A 207 -4.96 21.11 -12.70
C LEU A 207 -5.56 19.75 -12.30
N GLN A 208 -4.75 18.84 -11.77
CA GLN A 208 -5.23 17.56 -11.25
C GLN A 208 -6.22 17.74 -10.10
N ARG A 209 -5.95 18.67 -9.19
CA ARG A 209 -6.88 19.00 -8.08
C ARG A 209 -8.21 19.56 -8.54
N LEU A 210 -8.20 20.41 -9.56
CA LEU A 210 -9.44 20.89 -10.19
C LEU A 210 -10.20 19.74 -10.86
N GLY A 211 -9.48 18.84 -11.54
CA GLY A 211 -10.07 17.63 -12.12
C GLY A 211 -10.70 16.74 -11.06
N LEU A 212 -10.01 16.50 -9.94
CA LEU A 212 -10.50 15.71 -8.81
C LEU A 212 -11.80 16.28 -8.23
N ALA A 213 -11.83 17.59 -7.98
CA ALA A 213 -13.04 18.28 -7.52
C ALA A 213 -14.19 18.18 -8.53
N THR A 214 -13.91 18.29 -9.82
CA THR A 214 -14.93 18.23 -10.88
C THR A 214 -15.49 16.82 -11.07
N LEU A 215 -14.62 15.81 -11.05
CA LEU A 215 -14.98 14.42 -11.35
C LEU A 215 -15.61 13.69 -10.15
N ASN A 216 -15.31 14.12 -8.92
CA ASN A 216 -15.76 13.46 -7.69
C ASN A 216 -16.68 14.33 -6.82
N GLY A 217 -16.99 15.55 -7.26
CA GLY A 217 -17.81 16.48 -6.48
C GLY A 217 -17.20 16.77 -5.11
N GLN A 218 -18.03 16.68 -4.06
CA GLN A 218 -17.60 16.97 -2.69
C GLN A 218 -16.43 16.10 -2.24
N ARG A 219 -16.44 14.79 -2.53
CA ARG A 219 -15.31 13.91 -2.17
C ARG A 219 -13.99 14.33 -2.79
N GLY A 220 -14.02 14.91 -3.99
CA GLY A 220 -12.82 15.48 -4.62
C GLY A 220 -12.33 16.76 -3.93
N LEU A 221 -13.24 17.56 -3.38
CA LEU A 221 -12.90 18.74 -2.56
C LEU A 221 -12.31 18.32 -1.21
N ASP A 222 -12.91 17.32 -0.57
CA ASP A 222 -12.45 16.72 0.69
C ASP A 222 -11.05 16.11 0.53
N PHE A 223 -10.81 15.39 -0.58
CA PHE A 223 -9.48 14.88 -0.90
C PHE A 223 -8.45 15.99 -1.10
N ASN A 224 -8.82 17.09 -1.79
CA ASN A 224 -7.95 18.25 -1.91
C ASN A 224 -7.66 18.92 -0.55
N ARG A 225 -8.61 18.85 0.38
CA ARG A 225 -8.48 19.34 1.76
C ARG A 225 -7.45 18.50 2.52
N MET A 226 -7.65 17.18 2.55
CA MET A 226 -6.72 16.22 3.15
C MET A 226 -5.30 16.41 2.62
N ILE A 227 -5.09 16.50 1.30
CA ILE A 227 -3.75 16.75 0.75
C ILE A 227 -3.17 18.07 1.25
N SER A 228 -3.97 19.12 1.33
CA SER A 228 -3.47 20.43 1.77
C SER A 228 -3.07 20.41 3.24
N GLU A 229 -3.81 19.69 4.09
CA GLU A 229 -3.50 19.48 5.50
C GLU A 229 -2.23 18.63 5.67
N MET A 230 -2.15 17.49 4.97
CA MET A 230 -0.96 16.63 4.93
C MET A 230 0.31 17.41 4.57
N LEU A 231 0.24 18.29 3.58
CA LEU A 231 1.38 19.09 3.11
C LEU A 231 1.69 20.29 4.00
N SER A 232 0.77 20.69 4.87
CA SER A 232 0.97 21.80 5.82
C SER A 232 1.76 21.38 7.06
N VAL A 233 1.78 20.08 7.40
CA VAL A 233 2.52 19.55 8.55
C VAL A 233 4.04 19.67 8.30
N PRO A 234 4.79 20.43 9.12
CA PRO A 234 6.22 20.56 8.97
C PRO A 234 6.95 19.24 9.30
N THR A 235 8.12 19.02 8.71
CA THR A 235 8.99 17.91 9.11
C THR A 235 9.62 18.21 10.47
N CYS A 236 9.70 17.21 11.35
CA CYS A 236 10.40 17.35 12.63
C CYS A 236 11.89 17.65 12.45
N PRO A 237 12.52 18.43 13.35
CA PRO A 237 13.96 18.64 13.31
C PRO A 237 14.71 17.33 13.54
N ASP A 238 15.79 17.12 12.78
CA ASP A 238 16.62 15.92 12.91
C ASP A 238 17.51 15.99 14.17
N ASN A 239 17.92 14.82 14.68
CA ASN A 239 18.83 14.66 15.83
C ASN A 239 18.33 15.23 17.17
N ILE A 240 17.01 15.35 17.33
CA ILE A 240 16.38 15.66 18.62
C ILE A 240 15.78 14.35 19.20
N PRO A 241 15.90 14.10 20.52
CA PRO A 241 15.26 12.96 21.17
C PRO A 241 13.74 12.93 20.97
N VAL A 242 13.14 11.73 20.85
CA VAL A 242 11.72 11.60 20.48
C VAL A 242 10.73 12.40 21.33
N ARG A 243 11.01 12.52 22.64
CA ARG A 243 10.16 13.22 23.62
C ARG A 243 10.36 14.73 23.67
N ASP A 244 11.45 15.24 23.09
CA ASP A 244 11.76 16.67 23.02
C ASP A 244 11.32 17.29 21.68
N LEU A 245 10.79 16.47 20.78
CA LEU A 245 10.30 16.88 19.48
C LEU A 245 8.92 17.54 19.59
N PRO A 246 8.61 18.54 18.75
CA PRO A 246 7.27 19.12 18.69
C PRO A 246 6.20 18.05 18.36
N THR A 247 4.99 18.23 18.88
CA THR A 247 3.86 17.34 18.60
C THR A 247 3.17 17.67 17.28
N ASP A 248 3.41 18.86 16.73
CA ASP A 248 2.80 19.38 15.50
C ASP A 248 3.66 19.14 14.24
N CYS A 249 4.61 18.19 14.30
CA CYS A 249 5.51 17.88 13.18
C CYS A 249 5.47 16.40 12.79
N ARG A 250 5.81 16.11 11.53
CA ARG A 250 5.94 14.75 11.00
C ARG A 250 7.32 14.18 11.34
N GLU A 251 7.37 13.23 12.28
CA GLU A 251 8.58 12.42 12.48
C GLU A 251 8.78 11.52 11.28
N SER A 252 10.00 11.42 10.77
CA SER A 252 10.27 10.51 9.66
C SER A 252 11.71 10.05 9.62
N VAL A 253 11.92 8.81 9.17
CA VAL A 253 13.23 8.15 9.12
C VAL A 253 13.43 7.41 7.80
N GLU A 254 14.68 7.34 7.32
CA GLU A 254 15.00 6.78 6.00
C GLU A 254 15.17 5.26 5.99
N THR A 255 15.45 4.65 7.15
CA THR A 255 15.83 3.24 7.23
C THR A 255 15.10 2.52 8.37
N PRO A 256 14.84 1.20 8.25
CA PRO A 256 14.29 0.40 9.35
C PRO A 256 15.15 0.46 10.60
N GLU A 257 16.48 0.56 10.47
CA GLU A 257 17.42 0.67 11.58
C GLU A 257 17.17 1.91 12.43
N THR A 258 16.94 3.05 11.77
CA THR A 258 16.60 4.29 12.46
C THR A 258 15.18 4.25 13.04
N LEU A 259 14.23 3.59 12.37
CA LEU A 259 12.89 3.34 12.93
C LEU A 259 13.00 2.57 14.25
N PHE A 260 13.78 1.47 14.28
CA PHE A 260 14.00 0.68 15.49
C PHE A 260 14.66 1.48 16.60
N ALA A 261 15.68 2.29 16.28
CA ALA A 261 16.33 3.15 17.27
C ALA A 261 15.35 4.16 17.89
N LYS A 262 14.44 4.72 17.08
CA LYS A 262 13.41 5.65 17.54
C LYS A 262 12.35 4.95 18.41
N LEU A 263 11.96 3.72 18.08
CA LEU A 263 11.09 2.90 18.93
C LEU A 263 11.79 2.54 20.26
N ASP A 264 13.10 2.30 20.25
CA ASP A 264 13.91 2.12 21.47
C ASP A 264 13.94 3.40 22.34
N GLU A 265 13.99 4.59 21.73
CA GLU A 265 13.91 5.87 22.46
C GLU A 265 12.52 6.09 23.10
N TRP A 266 11.44 5.74 22.39
CA TRP A 266 10.09 5.79 22.96
C TRP A 266 9.93 4.83 24.13
N ASN A 267 10.56 3.66 24.02
CA ASN A 267 10.56 2.58 25.01
C ASN A 267 9.14 2.10 25.37
N VAL A 268 8.30 1.96 24.35
CA VAL A 268 6.95 1.39 24.47
C VAL A 268 6.91 0.00 23.83
N PRO A 269 6.09 -0.93 24.33
CA PRO A 269 5.96 -2.26 23.71
C PRO A 269 5.29 -2.14 22.33
N ALA A 270 6.02 -2.56 21.31
CA ALA A 270 5.57 -2.51 19.93
C ALA A 270 6.18 -3.67 19.12
N MET A 271 5.58 -3.94 17.98
CA MET A 271 6.11 -4.84 16.96
C MET A 271 6.11 -4.18 15.59
N VAL A 272 7.02 -4.62 14.73
CA VAL A 272 7.18 -4.15 13.36
C VAL A 272 7.03 -5.34 12.41
N ILE A 273 6.02 -5.30 11.55
CA ILE A 273 5.63 -6.40 10.67
C ILE A 273 5.84 -5.97 9.21
N PRO A 274 6.92 -6.40 8.53
CA PRO A 274 7.05 -6.21 7.09
C PRO A 274 5.95 -6.96 6.32
N HIS A 275 5.45 -6.34 5.27
CA HIS A 275 4.39 -6.86 4.42
C HIS A 275 4.59 -6.43 2.96
N GLY A 276 3.74 -6.92 2.06
CA GLY A 276 3.79 -6.61 0.61
C GLY A 276 5.15 -6.89 -0.02
N THR A 277 5.97 -7.73 0.60
CA THR A 277 7.43 -7.71 0.41
C THR A 277 7.83 -8.08 -1.02
N ALA A 278 7.08 -8.99 -1.66
CA ALA A 278 7.28 -9.40 -3.04
C ALA A 278 6.37 -8.69 -4.06
N TRP A 279 5.56 -7.71 -3.61
CA TRP A 279 4.61 -7.00 -4.48
C TRP A 279 5.34 -6.00 -5.38
N GLY A 280 5.37 -6.33 -6.67
CA GLY A 280 6.14 -5.59 -7.66
C GLY A 280 5.56 -4.26 -8.09
N MET A 281 4.37 -3.89 -7.59
CA MET A 281 3.75 -2.60 -7.91
C MET A 281 4.62 -1.46 -7.43
N TYR A 282 5.06 -1.50 -6.16
CA TYR A 282 6.00 -0.52 -5.61
C TYR A 282 7.44 -1.04 -5.53
N THR A 283 7.66 -2.37 -5.43
CA THR A 283 9.00 -2.93 -5.22
C THR A 283 9.78 -2.93 -6.55
N PRO A 284 10.92 -2.22 -6.66
CA PRO A 284 11.71 -2.21 -7.89
C PRO A 284 12.22 -3.61 -8.26
N ALA A 285 12.26 -3.93 -9.55
CA ALA A 285 12.90 -5.15 -10.06
C ALA A 285 14.38 -5.21 -9.66
N GLY A 286 14.84 -6.36 -9.16
CA GLY A 286 16.19 -6.55 -8.64
C GLY A 286 16.36 -6.18 -7.17
N SER A 287 15.28 -5.81 -6.47
CA SER A 287 15.28 -5.64 -5.01
C SER A 287 15.73 -6.91 -4.31
N ASP A 288 16.52 -6.75 -3.25
CA ASP A 288 17.15 -7.86 -2.54
C ASP A 288 17.10 -7.59 -1.04
N TRP A 289 16.38 -8.44 -0.31
CA TRP A 289 16.22 -8.31 1.14
C TRP A 289 17.50 -8.50 1.94
N ARG A 290 18.57 -9.03 1.34
CA ARG A 290 19.88 -9.19 1.99
C ARG A 290 20.41 -7.89 2.58
N LYS A 291 20.14 -6.74 1.96
CA LYS A 291 20.63 -5.44 2.45
C LYS A 291 20.07 -5.08 3.83
N GLN A 292 18.88 -5.55 4.17
CA GLN A 292 18.21 -5.26 5.43
C GLN A 292 18.71 -6.17 6.58
N LEU A 293 19.49 -7.21 6.26
CA LEU A 293 19.94 -8.19 7.25
C LEU A 293 20.95 -7.61 8.24
N ALA A 294 21.76 -6.63 7.81
CA ALA A 294 22.78 -6.02 8.65
C ALA A 294 22.18 -5.29 9.86
N GLY A 295 21.07 -4.59 9.64
CA GLY A 295 20.37 -3.81 10.66
C GLY A 295 19.03 -4.40 11.13
N HIS A 296 18.73 -5.64 10.75
CA HIS A 296 17.63 -6.40 11.31
C HIS A 296 17.72 -6.48 12.84
N ASN A 297 16.61 -6.17 13.51
CA ASN A 297 16.47 -6.28 14.95
C ASN A 297 15.28 -7.19 15.31
N PRO A 298 15.51 -8.42 15.82
CA PRO A 298 14.43 -9.36 16.14
C PRO A 298 13.61 -8.96 17.37
N LYS A 299 14.04 -7.96 18.17
CA LYS A 299 13.20 -7.36 19.23
C LYS A 299 11.94 -6.75 18.62
N TRP A 300 12.11 -6.02 17.52
CA TRP A 300 11.04 -5.26 16.88
C TRP A 300 10.41 -6.04 15.73
N GLN A 301 11.24 -6.69 14.90
CA GLN A 301 10.81 -7.34 13.68
C GLN A 301 10.91 -8.86 13.80
N SER A 302 9.90 -9.50 14.37
CA SER A 302 9.87 -10.95 14.62
C SER A 302 8.82 -11.70 13.81
N LEU A 303 7.95 -11.00 13.08
CA LEU A 303 6.95 -11.56 12.17
C LEU A 303 7.15 -11.01 10.75
N VAL A 304 6.54 -11.65 9.76
CA VAL A 304 6.38 -11.15 8.39
C VAL A 304 5.00 -11.54 7.90
N GLU A 305 4.33 -10.61 7.25
CA GLU A 305 3.10 -10.89 6.53
C GLU A 305 3.43 -11.60 5.22
N ILE A 306 3.02 -12.87 5.13
CA ILE A 306 3.33 -13.73 3.99
C ILE A 306 2.25 -13.68 2.91
N TYR A 307 1.03 -13.29 3.27
CA TYR A 307 -0.13 -13.24 2.40
C TYR A 307 -1.05 -12.08 2.80
N SER A 308 -1.46 -11.28 1.83
CA SER A 308 -2.42 -10.19 2.02
C SER A 308 -3.37 -10.07 0.84
N GLY A 309 -4.24 -9.06 0.84
CA GLY A 309 -5.07 -8.71 -0.32
C GLY A 309 -4.26 -8.43 -1.58
N HIS A 310 -2.96 -8.17 -1.45
CA HIS A 310 -2.02 -7.97 -2.56
C HIS A 310 -1.31 -9.25 -3.00
N GLY A 311 -1.67 -10.40 -2.41
CA GLY A 311 -1.23 -11.74 -2.79
C GLY A 311 -0.14 -12.34 -1.91
N ASN A 312 0.25 -13.57 -2.27
CA ASN A 312 1.24 -14.39 -1.57
C ASN A 312 2.67 -13.96 -1.90
N SER A 313 3.51 -13.81 -0.87
CA SER A 313 4.94 -13.49 -0.93
C SER A 313 5.85 -14.63 -0.45
N GLU A 314 5.34 -15.85 -0.25
CA GLU A 314 6.08 -16.97 0.33
C GLU A 314 7.24 -17.44 -0.55
N GLN A 315 6.93 -17.81 -1.80
CA GLN A 315 7.73 -18.76 -2.56
C GLN A 315 8.97 -18.12 -3.19
N LEU A 316 10.11 -18.82 -3.14
CA LEU A 316 11.31 -18.45 -3.89
C LEU A 316 11.38 -19.26 -5.19
N PRO A 317 11.05 -18.67 -6.36
CA PRO A 317 11.20 -19.36 -7.63
C PRO A 317 12.65 -19.42 -8.11
N ASP A 318 12.92 -20.31 -9.07
CA ASP A 318 14.23 -20.47 -9.71
C ASP A 318 14.51 -19.44 -10.82
N TRP A 319 13.48 -18.79 -11.35
CA TRP A 319 13.60 -17.69 -12.32
C TRP A 319 13.85 -16.34 -11.64
N ARG A 320 14.24 -15.33 -12.44
CA ARG A 320 14.38 -13.93 -11.98
C ARG A 320 13.59 -13.01 -12.91
N GLU A 321 13.05 -11.94 -12.34
CA GLU A 321 12.35 -10.87 -13.06
C GLU A 321 13.33 -9.97 -13.83
N VAL A 322 14.59 -9.89 -13.37
CA VAL A 322 15.67 -9.15 -14.00
C VAL A 322 17.03 -9.80 -13.73
N ILE A 323 17.94 -9.74 -14.69
CA ILE A 323 19.33 -10.14 -14.50
C ILE A 323 20.14 -8.91 -14.09
N VAL A 324 20.72 -8.95 -12.89
CA VAL A 324 21.61 -7.91 -12.37
C VAL A 324 23.06 -8.29 -12.66
N GLY A 325 23.66 -7.63 -13.64
CA GLY A 325 25.05 -7.80 -14.03
C GLY A 325 26.05 -7.00 -13.17
N ARG A 326 27.31 -6.98 -13.62
CA ARG A 326 28.37 -6.19 -12.95
C ARG A 326 27.99 -4.71 -12.89
N LYS A 327 28.32 -4.04 -11.78
CA LYS A 327 28.02 -2.62 -11.53
C LYS A 327 26.51 -2.28 -11.56
N GLY A 328 25.62 -3.27 -11.45
CA GLY A 328 24.17 -3.05 -11.41
C GLY A 328 23.50 -2.87 -12.77
N ALA A 329 24.19 -3.22 -13.88
CA ALA A 329 23.56 -3.23 -15.20
C ALA A 329 22.41 -4.23 -15.24
N LEU A 330 21.25 -3.81 -15.74
CA LEU A 330 20.05 -4.64 -15.81
C LEU A 330 19.87 -5.19 -17.22
N SER A 331 19.42 -6.43 -17.32
CA SER A 331 19.06 -7.06 -18.59
C SER A 331 17.85 -7.97 -18.40
N CYS A 332 17.09 -8.13 -19.48
CA CYS A 332 15.88 -8.94 -19.50
C CYS A 332 16.22 -10.43 -19.57
N PRO A 333 15.73 -11.28 -18.65
CA PRO A 333 15.90 -12.72 -18.74
C PRO A 333 15.05 -13.32 -19.86
N GLU A 334 15.42 -14.51 -20.33
CA GLU A 334 14.58 -15.30 -21.22
C GLU A 334 13.37 -15.87 -20.46
N PRO A 335 12.23 -16.09 -21.13
CA PRO A 335 11.07 -16.74 -20.53
C PRO A 335 11.36 -18.18 -20.12
N THR A 336 10.60 -18.66 -19.14
CA THR A 336 10.55 -20.06 -18.73
C THR A 336 9.12 -20.56 -18.83
N ASP A 337 8.90 -21.86 -18.67
CA ASP A 337 7.55 -22.43 -18.66
C ASP A 337 6.67 -21.76 -17.57
N ASP A 338 7.27 -21.46 -16.41
CA ASP A 338 6.57 -20.94 -15.23
C ASP A 338 6.57 -19.40 -15.11
N TYR A 339 7.22 -18.69 -16.04
CA TYR A 339 7.35 -17.23 -15.97
C TYR A 339 7.64 -16.56 -17.32
N LEU A 340 6.81 -15.59 -17.68
CA LEU A 340 7.04 -14.65 -18.77
C LEU A 340 7.48 -13.29 -18.19
N PRO A 341 8.75 -12.87 -18.34
CA PRO A 341 9.19 -11.55 -17.91
C PRO A 341 8.45 -10.44 -18.66
N SER A 342 7.97 -9.41 -17.96
CA SER A 342 7.29 -8.26 -18.60
C SER A 342 8.18 -7.55 -19.62
N CYS A 343 9.48 -7.42 -19.36
CA CYS A 343 10.43 -6.90 -20.35
C CYS A 343 10.49 -7.75 -21.63
N TRP A 344 10.29 -9.07 -21.54
CA TRP A 344 10.28 -9.94 -22.70
C TRP A 344 9.00 -9.76 -23.50
N ARG A 345 7.86 -9.67 -22.81
CA ARG A 345 6.57 -9.36 -23.42
C ARG A 345 6.61 -8.02 -24.15
N ALA A 346 7.23 -7.00 -23.56
CA ALA A 346 7.49 -5.73 -24.24
C ALA A 346 8.22 -5.92 -25.59
N GLY A 347 9.27 -6.73 -25.63
CA GLY A 347 9.96 -7.06 -26.88
C GLY A 347 9.07 -7.78 -27.90
N GLN A 348 8.20 -8.70 -27.45
CA GLN A 348 7.24 -9.40 -28.34
C GLN A 348 6.23 -8.44 -28.94
N LEU A 349 5.61 -7.61 -28.09
CA LEU A 349 4.64 -6.59 -28.47
C LEU A 349 5.21 -5.63 -29.52
N LEU A 350 6.43 -5.13 -29.29
CA LEU A 350 7.08 -4.23 -30.23
C LEU A 350 7.42 -4.92 -31.55
N ASN A 351 7.87 -6.18 -31.51
CA ASN A 351 8.16 -6.95 -32.70
C ASN A 351 6.91 -7.18 -33.55
N GLU A 352 5.80 -7.58 -32.91
CA GLU A 352 4.50 -7.78 -33.55
C GLU A 352 4.03 -6.49 -34.25
N SER A 353 3.99 -5.36 -33.53
CA SER A 353 3.59 -4.06 -34.09
C SER A 353 4.53 -3.59 -35.22
N CYS A 354 5.84 -3.82 -35.09
CA CYS A 354 6.83 -3.47 -36.11
C CYS A 354 6.64 -4.26 -37.42
N LEU A 355 6.37 -5.56 -37.33
CA LEU A 355 6.09 -6.41 -38.49
C LEU A 355 4.76 -6.03 -39.14
N ASP A 356 3.73 -5.73 -38.35
CA ASP A 356 2.43 -5.25 -38.86
C ASP A 356 2.56 -3.92 -39.61
N ALA A 357 3.51 -3.08 -39.21
CA ALA A 357 3.87 -1.85 -39.93
C ALA A 357 4.69 -2.08 -41.22
N GLY A 358 4.99 -3.33 -41.58
CA GLY A 358 5.72 -3.69 -42.79
C GLY A 358 7.23 -3.42 -42.74
N VAL A 359 7.80 -3.29 -41.54
CA VAL A 359 9.24 -3.16 -41.33
C VAL A 359 9.92 -4.53 -41.46
N ASP A 360 11.19 -4.52 -41.87
CA ASP A 360 12.00 -5.72 -42.05
C ASP A 360 12.25 -6.49 -40.74
N GLU A 361 12.31 -7.83 -40.82
CA GLU A 361 12.43 -8.74 -39.67
C GLU A 361 13.69 -8.47 -38.83
N ASP A 362 14.83 -8.17 -39.45
CA ASP A 362 16.07 -7.90 -38.73
C ASP A 362 15.98 -6.59 -37.92
N GLU A 363 15.33 -5.57 -38.48
CA GLU A 363 15.11 -4.29 -37.80
C GLU A 363 14.08 -4.43 -36.68
N CYS A 364 13.00 -5.19 -36.87
CA CYS A 364 12.04 -5.49 -35.81
C CYS A 364 12.69 -6.29 -34.66
N GLY A 365 13.56 -7.24 -34.98
CA GLY A 365 14.37 -7.95 -33.99
C GLY A 365 15.27 -7.01 -33.19
N ARG A 366 15.91 -6.03 -33.84
CA ARG A 366 16.73 -5.00 -33.16
C ARG A 366 15.87 -4.14 -32.24
N ARG A 367 14.72 -3.67 -32.72
CA ARG A 367 13.78 -2.85 -31.94
C ARG A 367 13.26 -3.62 -30.72
N ALA A 368 12.94 -4.90 -30.86
CA ALA A 368 12.51 -5.75 -29.75
C ALA A 368 13.56 -5.85 -28.63
N VAL A 369 14.85 -5.87 -28.99
CA VAL A 369 15.97 -5.81 -28.02
C VAL A 369 16.02 -4.46 -27.32
N ASP A 370 15.86 -3.36 -28.05
CA ASP A 370 15.80 -2.01 -27.48
C ASP A 370 14.62 -1.87 -26.51
N ALA A 371 13.44 -2.43 -26.85
CA ALA A 371 12.26 -2.45 -25.98
C ALA A 371 12.52 -3.16 -24.65
N ARG A 372 13.11 -4.36 -24.70
CA ARG A 372 13.50 -5.12 -23.50
C ARG A 372 14.41 -4.30 -22.60
N GLN A 373 15.39 -3.61 -23.19
CA GLN A 373 16.36 -2.81 -22.43
C GLN A 373 15.73 -1.54 -21.84
N ASN A 374 14.90 -0.84 -22.61
CA ASN A 374 14.17 0.34 -22.13
C ASN A 374 13.24 -0.03 -20.96
N TYR A 375 12.52 -1.16 -21.07
CA TYR A 375 11.65 -1.64 -20.00
C TYR A 375 12.42 -1.85 -18.69
N VAL A 376 13.52 -2.63 -18.72
CA VAL A 376 14.28 -2.91 -17.47
C VAL A 376 14.95 -1.67 -16.90
N ASN A 377 15.35 -0.71 -17.74
CA ASN A 377 15.95 0.55 -17.29
C ASN A 377 14.94 1.48 -16.60
N ALA A 378 13.64 1.30 -16.87
CA ALA A 378 12.55 2.12 -16.32
C ALA A 378 11.98 1.57 -15.00
N TYR A 379 12.46 0.43 -14.51
CA TYR A 379 11.95 -0.23 -13.28
C TYR A 379 10.42 -0.36 -13.27
N GLN A 380 9.73 0.25 -12.29
CA GLN A 380 8.27 0.20 -12.17
C GLN A 380 7.55 0.84 -13.37
N ALA A 381 8.21 1.77 -14.06
CA ALA A 381 7.65 2.46 -15.22
C ALA A 381 7.90 1.73 -16.55
N GLY A 382 8.34 0.47 -16.52
CA GLY A 382 8.68 -0.31 -17.72
C GLY A 382 7.58 -0.30 -18.79
N TRP A 383 6.33 -0.44 -18.38
CA TRP A 383 5.18 -0.45 -19.27
C TRP A 383 5.02 0.86 -20.07
N LYS A 384 5.47 2.00 -19.53
CA LYS A 384 5.44 3.31 -20.21
C LYS A 384 6.44 3.45 -21.34
N THR A 385 7.35 2.50 -21.51
CA THR A 385 8.31 2.50 -22.61
C THR A 385 7.70 2.01 -23.93
N LEU A 386 6.44 1.55 -23.89
CA LEU A 386 5.66 1.09 -25.05
C LEU A 386 4.30 1.81 -25.14
N PRO A 387 4.26 3.04 -25.67
CA PRO A 387 3.02 3.77 -25.94
C PRO A 387 2.03 2.99 -26.82
N GLY A 388 0.72 3.18 -26.61
CA GLY A 388 -0.35 2.54 -27.39
C GLY A 388 -0.60 1.04 -27.11
N PHE A 389 0.12 0.43 -26.16
CA PHE A 389 -0.16 -0.95 -25.72
C PHE A 389 -0.96 -0.97 -24.42
N VAL A 390 -2.06 -1.72 -24.41
CA VAL A 390 -3.07 -1.69 -23.35
C VAL A 390 -2.87 -2.80 -22.33
N ALA A 391 -3.50 -2.71 -21.15
CA ALA A 391 -3.34 -3.69 -20.07
C ALA A 391 -3.51 -5.16 -20.51
N THR A 392 -4.45 -5.43 -21.41
CA THR A 392 -4.73 -6.78 -21.93
C THR A 392 -3.63 -7.32 -22.85
N ASP A 393 -2.86 -6.45 -23.51
CA ASP A 393 -1.73 -6.86 -24.37
C ASP A 393 -0.62 -7.55 -23.57
N TRP A 394 -0.50 -7.24 -22.28
CA TRP A 394 0.54 -7.77 -21.42
C TRP A 394 0.25 -9.18 -20.88
N LEU A 395 -0.96 -9.70 -21.05
CA LEU A 395 -1.36 -11.03 -20.59
C LEU A 395 -0.97 -11.27 -19.11
N ASP A 396 -0.43 -12.44 -18.81
CA ASP A 396 0.11 -12.85 -17.51
C ASP A 396 1.60 -12.49 -17.31
N ALA A 397 2.17 -11.61 -18.15
CA ALA A 397 3.57 -11.25 -18.02
C ALA A 397 3.86 -10.61 -16.65
N GLY A 398 4.97 -11.02 -16.03
CA GLY A 398 5.35 -10.62 -14.69
C GLY A 398 4.71 -11.44 -13.57
N GLN A 399 3.79 -12.36 -13.87
CA GLN A 399 3.13 -13.20 -12.87
C GLN A 399 3.81 -14.55 -12.71
N MET A 400 3.81 -15.05 -11.48
CA MET A 400 4.25 -16.41 -11.18
C MET A 400 3.11 -17.39 -11.53
N ARG A 401 3.37 -18.38 -12.39
CA ARG A 401 2.32 -19.31 -12.86
C ARG A 401 2.04 -20.46 -11.89
N ASP A 402 3.08 -20.99 -11.27
CA ASP A 402 2.99 -22.11 -10.33
C ASP A 402 3.00 -21.61 -8.86
N ALA A 403 2.07 -20.73 -8.52
CA ALA A 403 1.93 -20.22 -7.16
C ALA A 403 0.46 -20.00 -6.76
N PHE A 404 0.20 -20.18 -5.47
CA PHE A 404 -1.09 -19.83 -4.88
C PHE A 404 -1.20 -18.31 -4.78
N GLN A 405 -2.05 -17.71 -5.62
CA GLN A 405 -2.41 -16.27 -5.61
C GLN A 405 -1.20 -15.35 -5.38
N PRO A 406 -0.16 -15.42 -6.23
CA PRO A 406 1.08 -14.68 -6.01
C PRO A 406 0.88 -13.18 -6.09
N ALA A 407 1.73 -12.43 -5.38
CA ALA A 407 1.74 -10.99 -5.50
C ALA A 407 2.02 -10.53 -6.94
N PHE A 408 1.30 -9.48 -7.37
CA PHE A 408 1.43 -8.92 -8.72
C PHE A 408 2.87 -8.50 -9.04
N ASN A 409 3.36 -8.82 -10.23
CA ASN A 409 4.73 -8.51 -10.67
C ASN A 409 5.76 -9.05 -9.65
N PHE A 410 5.69 -10.34 -9.30
CA PHE A 410 6.41 -10.92 -8.18
C PHE A 410 7.93 -10.63 -8.14
N ARG A 411 8.48 -10.44 -6.93
CA ARG A 411 9.92 -10.18 -6.69
C ARG A 411 10.58 -11.35 -5.94
N PRO A 412 11.23 -12.30 -6.64
CA PRO A 412 11.83 -13.50 -6.05
C PRO A 412 12.74 -13.26 -4.84
N ARG A 413 13.63 -12.26 -4.91
CA ARG A 413 14.56 -11.93 -3.81
C ARG A 413 13.96 -11.07 -2.69
N SER A 414 12.65 -10.88 -2.74
CA SER A 414 11.85 -10.35 -1.66
C SER A 414 10.82 -11.35 -1.14
N SER A 415 10.88 -12.61 -1.57
CA SER A 415 10.05 -13.68 -1.00
C SER A 415 10.46 -14.05 0.43
N VAL A 416 9.52 -14.54 1.22
CA VAL A 416 9.77 -14.99 2.59
C VAL A 416 10.75 -16.16 2.61
N GLN A 417 10.63 -17.14 1.71
CA GLN A 417 11.59 -18.25 1.61
C GLN A 417 13.02 -17.75 1.35
N TYR A 418 13.22 -16.72 0.51
CA TYR A 418 14.53 -16.10 0.33
C TYR A 418 15.04 -15.47 1.63
N MET A 419 14.20 -14.69 2.34
CA MET A 419 14.56 -14.09 3.62
C MET A 419 14.99 -15.14 4.65
N LEU A 420 14.26 -16.26 4.72
CA LEU A 420 14.57 -17.37 5.63
C LEU A 420 15.83 -18.13 5.23
N ALA A 421 16.22 -18.12 3.96
CA ALA A 421 17.41 -18.80 3.46
C ALA A 421 18.69 -17.97 3.63
N ILE A 422 18.63 -16.65 3.50
CA ILE A 422 19.83 -15.80 3.54
C ILE A 422 20.48 -15.73 4.93
N ARG A 423 21.82 -15.70 4.93
CA ARG A 423 22.66 -15.58 6.11
C ARG A 423 23.77 -14.57 5.83
N ASP A 424 24.17 -13.82 6.86
CA ASP A 424 25.40 -13.03 6.87
C ASP A 424 26.40 -13.73 7.80
N PHE A 425 27.55 -14.12 7.23
CA PHE A 425 28.63 -14.82 7.91
C PHE A 425 29.83 -13.89 8.21
N SER A 426 29.64 -12.57 8.17
CA SER A 426 30.67 -11.59 8.57
C SER A 426 31.19 -11.84 9.99
N ASP A 427 30.32 -12.27 10.91
CA ASP A 427 30.67 -13.01 12.12
C ASP A 427 30.36 -14.50 11.92
N ALA A 428 31.40 -15.30 11.72
CA ALA A 428 31.27 -16.74 11.49
C ALA A 428 30.75 -17.52 12.71
N LEU A 429 30.91 -17.00 13.93
CA LEU A 429 30.43 -17.64 15.16
C LEU A 429 28.96 -17.30 15.43
N ASN A 430 28.50 -16.12 15.01
CA ASN A 430 27.13 -15.65 15.20
C ASN A 430 26.52 -15.15 13.88
N PRO A 431 26.27 -16.05 12.90
CA PRO A 431 25.73 -15.62 11.62
C PRO A 431 24.37 -14.97 11.79
N LYS A 432 24.22 -13.75 11.25
CA LYS A 432 22.94 -13.03 11.29
C LYS A 432 21.97 -13.69 10.31
N ARG A 433 20.70 -13.75 10.72
CA ARG A 433 19.59 -14.29 9.94
C ARG A 433 18.28 -13.67 10.36
N PHE A 434 17.33 -13.64 9.44
CA PHE A 434 15.93 -13.39 9.79
C PHE A 434 15.35 -14.59 10.54
N LYS A 435 14.55 -14.31 11.57
CA LYS A 435 13.81 -15.32 12.35
C LYS A 435 12.36 -14.85 12.46
N PHE A 436 11.60 -15.04 11.39
CA PHE A 436 10.21 -14.61 11.35
C PHE A 436 9.26 -15.75 11.74
N GLY A 437 8.23 -15.42 12.50
CA GLY A 437 6.94 -16.09 12.39
C GLY A 437 6.15 -15.54 11.19
N PHE A 438 5.09 -16.23 10.79
CA PHE A 438 4.29 -15.85 9.63
C PHE A 438 2.86 -15.55 10.05
N LEU A 439 2.26 -14.60 9.34
CA LEU A 439 0.85 -14.28 9.45
C LEU A 439 0.33 -13.87 8.07
N GLY A 440 -0.99 -13.92 7.92
CA GLY A 440 -1.68 -13.21 6.84
C GLY A 440 -2.62 -12.16 7.44
N SER A 441 -2.84 -11.09 6.70
CA SER A 441 -3.73 -9.98 7.08
C SER A 441 -4.52 -9.52 5.86
N SER A 442 -5.48 -8.61 6.03
CA SER A 442 -6.27 -8.16 4.88
C SER A 442 -5.51 -7.23 3.93
N ASP A 443 -4.76 -6.25 4.46
CA ASP A 443 -4.16 -5.14 3.69
C ASP A 443 -5.22 -4.44 2.84
N ILE A 444 -6.38 -4.19 3.45
CA ILE A 444 -7.57 -3.68 2.77
C ILE A 444 -7.68 -2.16 2.92
N HIS A 445 -8.05 -1.50 1.81
CA HIS A 445 -8.19 -0.05 1.76
C HIS A 445 -9.64 0.42 1.85
N SER A 446 -10.48 -0.31 2.59
CA SER A 446 -11.91 0.01 2.71
C SER A 446 -12.45 -0.11 4.14
N ALA A 447 -11.58 -0.02 5.17
CA ALA A 447 -11.96 -0.19 6.57
C ALA A 447 -12.75 -1.48 6.84
N ARG A 448 -12.34 -2.60 6.25
CA ARG A 448 -13.01 -3.92 6.42
C ARG A 448 -12.07 -4.98 6.96
N PRO A 449 -11.70 -4.93 8.26
CA PRO A 449 -10.84 -5.94 8.86
C PRO A 449 -11.33 -7.37 8.59
N GLY A 450 -10.38 -8.22 8.22
CA GLY A 450 -10.55 -9.65 8.11
C GLY A 450 -11.14 -10.14 6.80
N THR A 451 -10.94 -9.45 5.67
CA THR A 451 -11.60 -9.80 4.38
C THR A 451 -11.46 -11.26 3.91
N GLY A 452 -10.48 -12.01 4.43
CA GLY A 452 -10.32 -13.45 4.21
C GLY A 452 -11.36 -14.37 4.85
N TYR A 453 -12.22 -13.88 5.74
CA TYR A 453 -13.24 -14.71 6.39
C TYR A 453 -14.27 -15.28 5.41
N LYS A 454 -14.49 -14.56 4.29
CA LYS A 454 -15.44 -14.97 3.24
C LYS A 454 -15.15 -14.28 1.91
N GLU A 455 -15.05 -15.08 0.85
CA GLU A 455 -14.88 -14.60 -0.52
C GLU A 455 -16.21 -14.11 -1.12
N VAL A 456 -16.58 -12.86 -0.86
CA VAL A 456 -17.75 -12.19 -1.43
C VAL A 456 -17.42 -10.77 -1.86
N ALA A 457 -18.27 -10.17 -2.69
CA ALA A 457 -18.25 -8.73 -2.98
C ALA A 457 -16.84 -8.17 -3.34
N ARG A 458 -16.23 -8.68 -4.43
CA ARG A 458 -14.86 -8.34 -4.86
C ARG A 458 -14.53 -6.84 -4.77
N GLY A 459 -15.43 -5.96 -5.23
CA GLY A 459 -15.18 -4.51 -5.23
C GLY A 459 -15.19 -3.86 -3.85
N GLU A 460 -15.61 -4.56 -2.81
CA GLU A 460 -15.67 -4.09 -1.42
C GLU A 460 -14.72 -4.84 -0.49
N MET A 461 -14.47 -6.13 -0.75
CA MET A 461 -13.64 -7.01 0.09
C MET A 461 -12.23 -7.21 -0.46
N THR A 462 -11.89 -6.54 -1.57
CA THR A 462 -10.56 -6.50 -2.17
C THR A 462 -10.30 -5.09 -2.68
N ASP A 463 -9.04 -4.74 -2.94
CA ASP A 463 -8.69 -3.50 -3.65
C ASP A 463 -8.94 -3.60 -5.17
N GLY A 464 -9.42 -4.76 -5.64
CA GLY A 464 -9.78 -5.03 -7.02
C GLY A 464 -11.03 -4.26 -7.46
N ARG A 465 -10.82 -3.09 -8.05
CA ARG A 465 -11.88 -2.31 -8.70
C ARG A 465 -12.07 -2.76 -10.16
N GLY A 466 -13.31 -2.68 -10.64
CA GLY A 466 -13.65 -2.88 -12.05
C GLY A 466 -14.05 -1.55 -12.68
N ALA A 467 -13.86 -1.41 -14.00
CA ALA A 467 -14.36 -0.25 -14.71
C ALA A 467 -15.89 -0.17 -14.56
N SER A 468 -16.39 0.83 -13.83
CA SER A 468 -17.79 1.24 -13.97
C SER A 468 -17.95 2.00 -15.30
N GLU A 469 -19.15 2.03 -15.87
CA GLU A 469 -19.39 2.80 -17.10
C GLU A 469 -18.94 4.27 -16.90
N GLY A 470 -17.97 4.71 -17.72
CA GLY A 470 -17.38 6.05 -17.63
C GLY A 470 -16.18 6.18 -16.67
N ALA A 471 -15.70 5.09 -16.06
CA ALA A 471 -14.50 5.07 -15.21
C ALA A 471 -13.20 5.21 -16.02
N GLU A 472 -13.15 4.74 -17.27
CA GLU A 472 -11.95 4.80 -18.14
C GLU A 472 -11.45 6.25 -18.31
N LEU A 473 -12.33 7.16 -18.73
CA LEU A 473 -12.03 8.60 -18.86
C LEU A 473 -11.60 9.26 -17.54
N ARG A 474 -11.98 8.70 -16.38
CA ARG A 474 -11.73 9.29 -15.05
C ARG A 474 -10.46 8.71 -14.42
N GLY A 475 -10.26 7.39 -14.44
CA GLY A 475 -9.07 6.70 -13.91
C GLY A 475 -7.78 7.08 -14.63
N ASN A 476 -7.84 7.24 -15.96
CA ASN A 476 -6.70 7.63 -16.81
C ASN A 476 -6.05 8.95 -16.35
N PHE A 477 -6.87 9.89 -15.88
CA PHE A 477 -6.41 11.20 -15.40
C PHE A 477 -5.52 11.13 -14.14
N MET A 478 -5.69 10.11 -13.30
CA MET A 478 -5.05 9.99 -11.99
C MET A 478 -3.92 8.96 -11.97
N PHE A 479 -4.17 7.79 -12.56
CA PHE A 479 -3.24 6.64 -12.55
C PHE A 479 -2.42 6.52 -13.82
N GLY A 480 -2.73 7.33 -14.84
CA GLY A 480 -2.18 7.19 -16.18
C GLY A 480 -2.86 6.05 -16.94
N SER A 481 -3.04 6.24 -18.24
CA SER A 481 -3.47 5.21 -19.18
C SER A 481 -2.32 4.78 -20.08
N SER A 482 -2.37 3.53 -20.52
CA SER A 482 -2.07 3.25 -21.91
C SER A 482 -3.20 3.87 -22.74
N ASP A 483 -2.96 5.00 -23.42
CA ASP A 483 -4.04 5.62 -24.18
C ASP A 483 -4.50 4.66 -25.30
N ASP A 484 -5.72 4.12 -25.17
CA ASP A 484 -6.36 3.26 -26.18
C ASP A 484 -6.55 3.99 -27.53
N GLU A 485 -6.46 5.33 -27.52
CA GLU A 485 -6.52 6.19 -28.70
C GLU A 485 -5.16 6.36 -29.41
N ASP A 486 -4.04 6.02 -28.75
CA ASP A 486 -2.73 6.09 -29.37
C ASP A 486 -2.50 4.86 -30.26
N GLU A 487 -2.12 5.09 -31.53
CA GLU A 487 -1.69 4.01 -32.40
C GLU A 487 -0.49 3.27 -31.78
N ARG A 488 -0.55 1.94 -31.74
CA ARG A 488 0.56 1.09 -31.31
C ARG A 488 1.84 1.49 -32.02
N VAL A 489 2.82 1.96 -31.26
CA VAL A 489 4.07 2.42 -31.85
C VAL A 489 4.98 1.25 -32.18
N SER A 490 5.70 1.35 -33.30
CA SER A 490 6.72 0.39 -33.71
C SER A 490 8.12 0.69 -33.14
N GLU A 491 8.23 1.65 -32.20
CA GLU A 491 9.47 2.01 -31.51
C GLU A 491 9.25 2.18 -30.00
N SER A 492 10.14 1.61 -29.18
CA SER A 492 10.14 1.86 -27.74
C SER A 492 10.81 3.19 -27.40
N VAL A 493 10.33 3.88 -26.37
CA VAL A 493 10.91 5.14 -25.89
C VAL A 493 11.59 4.97 -24.53
N PRO A 494 12.77 5.58 -24.29
CA PRO A 494 13.35 5.64 -22.96
C PRO A 494 12.41 6.38 -22.00
N PHE A 495 12.19 5.81 -20.82
CA PHE A 495 11.37 6.46 -19.80
C PHE A 495 12.05 7.72 -19.24
N VAL A 496 11.29 8.81 -19.14
CA VAL A 496 11.73 10.07 -18.53
C VAL A 496 10.78 10.39 -17.37
N SER A 497 11.30 10.45 -16.15
CA SER A 497 10.50 10.63 -14.94
C SER A 497 10.02 12.07 -14.71
N SER A 498 10.53 13.05 -15.46
CA SER A 498 10.24 14.47 -15.22
C SER A 498 8.75 14.78 -15.42
N GLY A 499 8.10 15.28 -14.37
CA GLY A 499 6.70 15.72 -14.43
C GLY A 499 5.66 14.61 -14.22
N GLN A 500 6.08 13.37 -13.94
CA GLN A 500 5.17 12.29 -13.57
C GLN A 500 5.11 12.09 -12.06
N SER A 501 3.89 11.90 -11.53
CA SER A 501 3.70 11.45 -10.15
C SER A 501 4.08 9.97 -10.02
N PRO A 502 4.68 9.52 -8.90
CA PRO A 502 4.95 8.10 -8.65
C PRO A 502 3.73 7.19 -8.82
N LEU A 503 2.52 7.67 -8.50
CA LEU A 503 1.27 6.91 -8.68
C LEU A 503 1.00 6.59 -10.15
N GLN A 504 1.41 7.47 -11.06
CA GLN A 504 1.26 7.24 -12.48
C GLN A 504 2.21 6.16 -13.00
N LEU A 505 3.19 5.72 -12.20
CA LEU A 505 4.12 4.66 -12.60
C LEU A 505 3.56 3.26 -12.34
N PHE A 506 2.53 3.16 -11.50
CA PHE A 506 1.95 1.88 -11.12
C PHE A 506 0.99 1.35 -12.19
N GLU A 507 1.09 0.06 -12.50
CA GLU A 507 0.21 -0.64 -13.44
C GLU A 507 -1.16 -0.95 -12.80
N ILE A 508 -1.87 0.07 -12.28
CA ILE A 508 -3.08 -0.08 -11.45
C ILE A 508 -4.17 -0.88 -12.17
N GLU A 509 -4.39 -0.63 -13.46
CA GLU A 509 -5.39 -1.36 -14.24
C GLU A 509 -5.09 -2.87 -14.27
N ARG A 510 -3.83 -3.25 -14.56
CA ARG A 510 -3.41 -4.66 -14.55
C ARG A 510 -3.46 -5.23 -13.15
N ALA A 511 -2.90 -4.53 -12.16
CA ALA A 511 -2.88 -4.94 -10.76
C ALA A 511 -4.28 -5.18 -10.22
N SER A 512 -5.29 -4.43 -10.69
CA SER A 512 -6.69 -4.59 -10.30
C SER A 512 -7.23 -6.00 -10.54
N ALA A 513 -6.66 -6.77 -11.48
CA ALA A 513 -7.03 -8.16 -11.74
C ALA A 513 -6.45 -9.17 -10.73
N TYR A 514 -5.43 -8.77 -9.95
CA TYR A 514 -4.64 -9.64 -9.07
C TYR A 514 -4.85 -9.37 -7.58
N PHE A 515 -5.68 -8.38 -7.22
CA PHE A 515 -6.14 -8.24 -5.84
C PHE A 515 -7.11 -9.37 -5.47
N VAL A 516 -6.91 -9.90 -4.27
CA VAL A 516 -7.62 -11.03 -3.68
C VAL A 516 -8.15 -10.63 -2.30
N THR A 517 -9.00 -11.46 -1.70
CA THR A 517 -9.28 -11.32 -0.27
C THR A 517 -8.03 -11.68 0.52
N GLY A 518 -7.69 -10.89 1.53
CA GLY A 518 -6.45 -11.09 2.29
C GLY A 518 -6.52 -12.25 3.28
N GLY A 519 -5.46 -12.41 4.05
CA GLY A 519 -5.35 -13.45 5.07
C GLY A 519 -6.07 -13.11 6.37
N LEU A 520 -6.07 -14.08 7.28
CA LEU A 520 -6.42 -13.89 8.68
C LEU A 520 -5.27 -14.37 9.56
N VAL A 521 -5.09 -13.70 10.69
CA VAL A 521 -4.21 -14.15 11.76
C VAL A 521 -4.97 -15.18 12.59
N ALA A 522 -4.31 -16.27 12.98
CA ALA A 522 -4.83 -17.20 13.98
C ALA A 522 -3.75 -17.43 15.05
N VAL A 523 -4.05 -17.14 16.31
CA VAL A 523 -3.11 -17.29 17.44
C VAL A 523 -3.68 -18.22 18.50
N HIS A 524 -2.80 -18.99 19.15
CA HIS A 524 -3.16 -19.73 20.35
C HIS A 524 -3.00 -18.82 21.57
N SER A 525 -4.05 -18.65 22.37
CA SER A 525 -3.98 -17.98 23.69
C SER A 525 -4.04 -18.99 24.82
#